data_AF-A0A241VAW8-F1
#
_entry.id   AF-A0A241VAW8-F1
#
_cell.length_a   1.000
_cell.length_b   1.000
_cell.length_c   1.000
_cell.angle_alpha   90.00
_cell.angle_beta   90.00
_cell.angle_gamma   90.00
#
_symmetry.space_group_name_H-M   'P 1'
#
loop_
_entity.id
_entity.type
_entity.pdbx_description
1 polymer ?
#
loop_
_entity_poly.entity_id
_entity_poly.type
_entity_poly.pdbx_seq_one_letter_code
_entity_poly.pdbx_strand_id
1 'polypeptide(L)' 'MRPFSWRKKWQRCWDEVRYCSERCKRQSKQRRP' A
#
# COMPACT_ATOMS: atom_id res chain seq x y z
N MET A 1 1.55 -1.43 -13.56
CA MET A 1 2.21 -1.23 -12.24
C MET A 1 2.09 0.25 -11.90
N ARG A 2 1.36 0.62 -10.85
CA ARG A 2 1.37 2.01 -10.38
C ARG A 2 2.61 2.17 -9.50
N PRO A 3 3.51 3.12 -9.79
CA PRO A 3 4.69 3.32 -8.95
C PRO A 3 4.24 3.66 -7.54
N PHE A 4 4.84 3.02 -6.55
CA PHE A 4 4.60 3.30 -5.15
C PHE A 4 5.28 4.64 -4.83
N SER A 5 4.54 5.74 -4.94
CA SER A 5 5.08 7.05 -4.63
C SER A 5 5.33 7.17 -3.14
N TRP A 6 6.60 7.30 -2.76
CA TRP A 6 7.01 7.57 -1.39
C TRP A 6 6.32 8.83 -0.86
N ARG A 7 5.83 8.77 0.38
CA ARG A 7 5.25 9.92 1.10
C ARG A 7 6.05 10.19 2.35
N LYS A 8 6.36 11.46 2.62
CA LYS A 8 6.97 11.91 3.89
C LYS A 8 6.21 11.42 5.13
N LYS A 9 4.88 11.29 5.04
CA LYS A 9 4.02 10.73 6.12
C LYS A 9 4.44 9.32 6.56
N TRP A 10 5.07 8.55 5.68
CA TRP A 10 5.42 7.16 5.94
C TRP A 10 6.83 6.98 6.51
N GLN A 11 7.63 8.04 6.68
CA GLN A 11 9.00 7.92 7.18
C GLN A 11 9.13 7.14 8.49
N ARG A 12 8.15 7.25 9.39
CA ARG A 12 8.16 6.60 10.71
C ARG A 12 7.58 5.19 10.73
N CYS A 13 6.79 4.82 9.73
CA CYS A 13 6.09 3.54 9.65
C CYS A 13 6.40 2.81 8.34
N TRP A 14 7.50 3.17 7.67
CA TRP A 14 7.82 2.66 6.34
C TRP A 14 7.91 1.15 6.30
N ASP A 15 8.45 0.57 7.38
CA ASP A 15 8.58 -0.88 7.58
C ASP A 15 7.21 -1.60 7.67
N GLU A 16 6.19 -0.91 8.20
CA GLU A 16 4.85 -1.45 8.37
C GLU A 16 3.94 -1.23 7.14
N VAL A 17 4.28 -0.29 6.26
CA VAL A 17 3.45 0.06 5.10
C VAL A 17 3.61 -0.98 3.99
N ARG A 18 2.73 -1.98 3.98
CA ARG A 18 2.64 -2.98 2.90
C ARG A 18 1.73 -2.60 1.72
N TYR A 19 0.86 -1.61 1.90
CA TYR A 19 -0.12 -1.23 0.88
C TYR A 19 -0.20 0.28 0.68
N CYS A 20 -0.28 0.70 -0.58
CA CYS A 20 -0.30 2.10 -0.99
C CYS A 20 -1.48 2.91 -0.40
N SER A 21 -2.56 2.21 -0.04
CA SER A 21 -3.82 2.73 0.46
C SER A 21 -4.70 1.59 0.95
N GLU A 22 -5.73 1.91 1.72
CA GLU A 22 -6.82 0.99 2.08
C GLU A 22 -7.46 0.35 0.83
N ARG A 23 -7.55 1.08 -0.29
CA ARG A 23 -8.05 0.55 -1.57
C ARG A 23 -7.13 -0.54 -2.14
N CYS A 24 -5.81 -0.32 -2.13
CA CYS A 24 -4.80 -1.31 -2.51
C CYS A 24 -4.92 -2.57 -1.61
N LYS A 25 -5.07 -2.39 -0.29
CA LYS A 25 -5.24 -3.47 0.69
C LYS A 25 -6.51 -4.29 0.44
N ARG A 26 -7.64 -3.62 0.21
CA ARG A 26 -8.94 -4.27 -0.10
C ARG A 26 -8.90 -5.00 -1.45
N GLN A 27 -8.31 -4.40 -2.47
CA GLN A 27 -8.18 -5.02 -3.79
C GLN A 27 -7.26 -6.24 -3.78
N SER A 28 -6.19 -6.23 -2.98
CA SER A 28 -5.33 -7.42 -2.79
C SER A 28 -6.10 -8.61 -2.22
N LYS A 29 -7.10 -8.37 -1.36
CA LYS A 29 -7.96 -9.42 -0.78
C LYS A 29 -9.03 -9.92 -1.76
N GLN A 30 -9.38 -9.10 -2.76
CA GLN A 30 -10.37 -9.42 -3.79
C GLN A 30 -9.78 -10.13 -5.01
N ARG A 31 -8.45 -10.23 -5.15
CA ARG A 31 -7.80 -11.07 -6.17
C ARG A 31 -7.74 -12.56 -5.74
N ARG A 32 -8.86 -13.11 -5.28
CA ARG A 32 -9.09 -14.56 -5.30
C ARG A 32 -9.88 -14.86 -6.59
N PRO A 33 -9.57 -15.97 -7.29
CA PRO A 33 -10.39 -16.40 -8.44
C PRO A 33 -11.84 -16.60 -8.03
#